data_AF-A0A9N7NLK5-F1
#
_entry.id   AF-A0A9N7NLK5-F1
#
_cell.length_a   1.000
_cell.length_b   1.000
_cell.length_c   1.000
_cell.angle_alpha   90.00
_cell.angle_beta   90.00
_cell.angle_gamma   90.00
#
_symmetry.space_group_name_H-M   'P 1'
#
loop_
_entity.id
_entity.type
_entity.pdbx_description
1 polymer ?
#
loop_
_entity_poly.entity_id
_entity_poly.type
_entity_poly.pdbx_seq_one_letter_code
_entity_poly.pdbx_strand_id
1 'polypeptide(L)'
;MAKQNIAVANENIDTKGSSMINSWIDSMRACSPTQQRPVSSSHNSFVSALDTFDQIMSASKGKQIVMFLDYDGTLSPIVDDPDRAFMSEAMRTTVRRLARCFPTAIVSGRCRDKVYSFVRLAELYYAGSHGMDIKGPSKGSKYMKSTQAVHFQAASEFLPMIDEVYKALLEVTKSTPGARVENNKFCVSVHFRCVDERKWIDLAKQVGSVLENYPNLRLTQGRKVLEIRPTIKWDKGKALEFLLESLGYANCTDVFPIYIGDDRTDEDAFKVQVQVQGQLGTGSKAR
;
A
#
# COMPACT_ATOMS: atom_id res chain seq x y z
N MET A 1 -31.84 55.25 29.92
CA MET A 1 -30.53 54.55 30.04
C MET A 1 -30.84 53.07 30.17
N ALA A 2 -30.31 52.10 29.43
CA ALA A 2 -29.45 52.06 28.26
C ALA A 2 -29.80 50.75 27.51
N LYS A 3 -29.78 50.77 26.17
CA LYS A 3 -29.84 49.58 25.31
C LYS A 3 -28.47 48.92 25.31
N GLN A 4 -28.40 47.59 25.32
CA GLN A 4 -27.18 46.87 24.94
C GLN A 4 -27.52 45.77 23.94
N ASN A 5 -27.16 46.06 22.68
CA ASN A 5 -27.08 45.12 21.57
C ASN A 5 -25.97 44.12 21.86
N ILE A 6 -26.25 42.82 21.70
CA ILE A 6 -25.20 41.81 21.52
C ILE A 6 -25.13 41.53 20.02
N ALA A 7 -24.05 42.02 19.42
CA ALA A 7 -23.73 41.82 18.03
C ALA A 7 -23.21 40.40 17.78
N VAL A 8 -23.57 39.92 16.60
CA VAL A 8 -23.14 38.71 15.92
C VAL A 8 -21.61 38.62 15.86
N ALA A 9 -21.06 37.46 16.25
CA ALA A 9 -19.71 37.03 15.89
C ALA A 9 -19.84 35.67 15.20
N ASN A 10 -20.09 35.71 13.90
CA ASN A 10 -20.11 34.55 13.02
C ASN A 10 -18.90 34.68 12.09
N GLU A 11 -17.73 34.28 12.55
CA GLU A 11 -16.51 34.19 11.73
C GLU A 11 -15.53 33.26 12.46
N ASN A 12 -14.94 32.30 11.72
CA ASN A 12 -13.85 31.37 12.09
C ASN A 12 -14.11 29.85 12.10
N ILE A 13 -15.12 29.34 11.38
CA ILE A 13 -15.24 27.89 11.13
C ILE A 13 -14.72 27.48 9.73
N ASP A 14 -14.74 28.37 8.73
CA ASP A 14 -14.40 28.01 7.34
C ASP A 14 -12.89 27.99 6.99
N THR A 15 -12.04 28.67 7.75
CA THR A 15 -10.63 28.86 7.39
C THR A 15 -9.73 27.66 7.72
N LYS A 16 -10.03 26.90 8.77
CA LYS A 16 -9.27 25.68 9.13
C LYS A 16 -9.56 24.49 8.21
N GLY A 17 -10.81 24.32 7.80
CA GLY A 17 -11.19 23.28 6.83
C GLY A 17 -10.57 23.51 5.46
N SER A 18 -10.57 24.75 4.97
CA SER A 18 -10.04 25.11 3.66
C SER A 18 -8.52 24.92 3.53
N SER A 19 -7.75 25.21 4.59
CA SER A 19 -6.29 24.97 4.65
C SER A 19 -5.92 23.47 4.60
N MET A 20 -6.65 22.63 5.35
CA MET A 20 -6.44 21.18 5.36
C MET A 20 -6.84 20.54 4.02
N ILE A 21 -7.92 21.04 3.40
CA ILE A 21 -8.38 20.61 2.08
C ILE A 21 -7.37 20.98 0.98
N ASN A 22 -6.79 22.18 1.01
CA ASN A 22 -5.77 22.57 0.02
C ASN A 22 -4.48 21.73 0.15
N SER A 23 -4.03 21.46 1.38
CA SER A 23 -2.91 20.53 1.62
C SER A 23 -3.22 19.10 1.14
N TRP A 24 -4.48 18.67 1.24
CA TRP A 24 -4.95 17.40 0.70
C TRP A 24 -4.98 17.38 -0.83
N ILE A 25 -5.41 18.47 -1.48
CA ILE A 25 -5.40 18.57 -2.95
C ILE A 25 -3.98 18.50 -3.48
N ASP A 26 -3.05 19.23 -2.86
CA ASP A 26 -1.64 19.19 -3.26
C ASP A 26 -1.05 17.79 -3.06
N SER A 27 -1.46 17.08 -2.00
CA SER A 27 -1.12 15.68 -1.79
C SER A 27 -1.72 14.76 -2.87
N MET A 28 -2.97 14.97 -3.28
CA MET A 28 -3.61 14.21 -4.37
C MET A 28 -2.96 14.47 -5.73
N ARG A 29 -2.56 15.72 -6.00
CA ARG A 29 -1.82 16.12 -7.20
C ARG A 29 -0.41 15.55 -7.22
N ALA A 30 0.29 15.55 -6.09
CA ALA A 30 1.61 14.93 -5.97
C ALA A 30 1.59 13.41 -6.20
N CYS A 31 0.43 12.77 -5.95
CA CYS A 31 0.20 11.35 -6.21
C CYS A 31 -0.26 11.05 -7.66
N SER A 32 -0.27 12.05 -8.56
CA SER A 32 -0.72 11.94 -9.95
C SER A 32 0.45 11.82 -10.95
N PRO A 33 0.43 10.87 -11.91
CA PRO A 33 1.52 10.71 -12.88
C PRO A 33 1.57 11.80 -13.98
N THR A 34 0.57 12.67 -14.07
CA THR A 34 0.36 13.56 -15.23
C THR A 34 1.11 14.90 -15.16
N GLN A 35 1.81 15.21 -14.07
CA GLN A 35 2.71 16.37 -14.05
C GLN A 35 4.15 15.94 -14.32
N GLN A 36 4.66 16.30 -15.49
CA GLN A 36 6.07 16.67 -15.58
C GLN A 36 6.29 17.77 -14.54
N ARG A 37 7.10 17.48 -13.52
CA ARG A 37 7.48 18.47 -12.50
C ARG A 37 7.95 19.75 -13.21
N PRO A 38 7.48 20.95 -12.80
CA PRO A 38 8.16 22.17 -13.20
C PRO A 38 9.62 22.06 -12.78
N VAL A 39 10.53 22.39 -13.69
CA VAL A 39 11.97 22.40 -13.45
C VAL A 39 12.28 23.54 -12.49
N SER A 40 12.14 23.28 -11.19
CA SER A 40 12.65 24.13 -10.12
C SER A 40 13.24 23.27 -9.00
N SER A 41 14.54 22.97 -9.18
CA SER A 41 15.56 22.74 -8.15
C SER A 41 15.20 22.00 -6.85
N SER A 42 15.17 20.67 -6.93
CA SER A 42 15.92 19.78 -6.03
C SER A 42 15.91 18.35 -6.62
N HIS A 43 17.04 17.94 -7.22
CA HIS A 43 17.23 16.58 -7.71
C HIS A 43 17.38 15.62 -6.52
N ASN A 44 16.29 15.11 -5.97
CA ASN A 44 16.31 13.79 -5.33
C ASN A 44 16.07 12.76 -6.42
N SER A 45 17.13 12.41 -7.15
CA SER A 45 17.12 11.23 -8.02
C SER A 45 17.04 10.00 -7.12
N PHE A 46 15.94 9.25 -7.21
CA PHE A 46 15.88 7.91 -6.63
C PHE A 46 17.04 7.10 -7.22
N VAL A 47 17.92 6.60 -6.36
CA VAL A 47 19.03 5.73 -6.80
C VAL A 47 18.41 4.42 -7.27
N SER A 48 18.66 4.04 -8.52
CA SER A 48 18.17 2.76 -9.03
C SER A 48 18.86 1.63 -8.27
N ALA A 49 18.09 0.61 -7.85
CA ALA A 49 18.67 -0.58 -7.23
C ALA A 49 19.66 -1.30 -8.17
N LEU A 50 19.55 -1.09 -9.49
CA LEU A 50 20.49 -1.61 -10.45
C LEU A 50 21.85 -0.91 -10.40
N ASP A 51 21.88 0.39 -10.07
CA ASP A 51 23.13 1.15 -9.96
C ASP A 51 23.95 0.71 -8.74
N THR A 52 23.29 0.13 -7.73
CA THR A 52 23.91 -0.38 -6.49
C THR A 52 23.86 -1.90 -6.39
N PHE A 53 23.61 -2.59 -7.52
CA PHE A 53 23.44 -4.05 -7.53
C PHE A 53 24.61 -4.80 -6.90
N ASP A 54 25.84 -4.42 -7.24
CA ASP A 54 27.04 -5.06 -6.67
C ASP A 54 27.15 -4.87 -5.16
N GLN A 55 26.70 -3.73 -4.64
CA GLN A 55 26.69 -3.46 -3.20
C GLN A 55 25.64 -4.33 -2.49
N ILE A 56 24.44 -4.44 -3.07
CA ILE A 56 23.37 -5.32 -2.58
C ILE A 56 23.86 -6.78 -2.57
N MET A 57 24.46 -7.24 -3.66
CA MET A 57 24.99 -8.60 -3.78
C MET A 57 26.11 -8.86 -2.77
N SER A 58 27.03 -7.91 -2.59
CA SER A 58 28.09 -7.99 -1.57
C SER A 58 27.50 -8.09 -0.15
N ALA A 59 26.52 -7.26 0.19
CA ALA A 59 25.87 -7.25 1.51
C ALA A 59 25.03 -8.52 1.79
N SER A 60 24.55 -9.18 0.74
CA SER A 60 23.80 -10.44 0.78
C SER A 60 24.68 -11.69 0.88
N LYS A 61 26.00 -11.57 0.67
CA LYS A 61 26.92 -12.71 0.62
C LYS A 61 26.89 -13.52 1.92
N GLY A 62 26.67 -14.83 1.80
CA GLY A 62 26.58 -15.75 2.94
C GLY A 62 25.26 -15.68 3.71
N LYS A 63 24.29 -14.87 3.26
CA LYS A 63 22.95 -14.76 3.86
C LYS A 63 21.91 -15.43 2.99
N GLN A 64 20.84 -15.90 3.64
CA GLN A 64 19.65 -16.38 2.99
C GLN A 64 18.82 -15.19 2.48
N ILE A 65 18.69 -15.06 1.16
CA ILE A 65 17.86 -14.02 0.55
C ILE A 65 16.38 -14.43 0.63
N VAL A 66 15.51 -13.46 0.92
CA VAL A 66 14.04 -13.57 0.87
C VAL A 66 13.50 -12.40 0.05
N MET A 67 12.67 -12.68 -0.95
CA MET A 67 12.17 -11.67 -1.88
C MET A 67 10.74 -11.26 -1.53
N PHE A 68 10.50 -9.95 -1.46
CA PHE A 68 9.17 -9.36 -1.31
C PHE A 68 8.94 -8.39 -2.46
N LEU A 69 7.82 -8.55 -3.15
CA LEU A 69 7.52 -7.80 -4.37
C LEU A 69 6.16 -7.14 -4.23
N ASP A 70 6.12 -5.82 -4.39
CA ASP A 70 4.86 -5.12 -4.65
C ASP A 70 4.30 -5.50 -6.03
N TYR A 71 3.03 -5.20 -6.28
CA TYR A 71 2.36 -5.55 -7.53
C TYR A 71 2.15 -4.35 -8.47
N ASP A 72 1.37 -3.35 -8.04
CA ASP A 72 0.87 -2.28 -8.90
C ASP A 72 1.89 -1.15 -9.03
N GLY A 73 2.47 -0.97 -10.22
CA GLY A 73 3.58 -0.05 -10.45
C GLY A 73 4.95 -0.72 -10.34
N THR A 74 5.00 -1.95 -9.83
CA THR A 74 6.23 -2.74 -9.68
C THR A 74 6.28 -3.94 -10.64
N LEU A 75 5.34 -4.89 -10.53
CA LEU A 75 5.28 -6.08 -11.39
C LEU A 75 4.29 -5.92 -12.56
N SER A 76 3.37 -4.97 -12.45
CA SER A 76 2.43 -4.56 -13.48
C SER A 76 2.51 -3.04 -13.65
N PRO A 77 2.36 -2.49 -14.87
CA PRO A 77 2.24 -1.06 -15.04
C PRO A 77 0.98 -0.52 -14.33
N ILE A 78 1.03 0.75 -13.95
CA ILE A 78 -0.12 1.47 -13.44
C ILE A 78 -1.07 1.76 -14.61
N VAL A 79 -2.32 1.31 -14.49
CA VAL A 79 -3.36 1.42 -15.52
C VAL A 79 -4.58 2.19 -15.01
N ASP A 80 -5.44 2.65 -15.93
CA ASP A 80 -6.66 3.36 -15.56
C ASP A 80 -7.73 2.46 -14.97
N ASP A 81 -7.88 1.26 -15.54
CA ASP A 81 -8.79 0.23 -15.05
C ASP A 81 -8.03 -0.73 -14.13
N PRO A 82 -8.28 -0.71 -12.81
CA PRO A 82 -7.59 -1.60 -11.88
C PRO A 82 -7.84 -3.08 -12.15
N ASP A 83 -8.88 -3.46 -12.89
CA ASP A 83 -9.13 -4.85 -13.30
C ASP A 83 -8.27 -5.30 -14.49
N ARG A 84 -7.52 -4.38 -15.09
CA ARG A 84 -6.66 -4.61 -16.27
C ARG A 84 -5.16 -4.49 -15.96
N ALA A 85 -4.78 -4.43 -14.68
CA ALA A 85 -3.39 -4.38 -14.23
C ALA A 85 -2.74 -5.76 -14.38
N PHE A 86 -2.63 -6.27 -15.61
CA PHE A 86 -2.11 -7.61 -15.88
C PHE A 86 -0.59 -7.66 -15.87
N MET A 87 -0.04 -8.65 -15.17
CA MET A 87 1.35 -9.06 -15.29
C MET A 87 1.62 -9.68 -16.67
N SER A 88 2.69 -9.24 -17.34
CA SER A 88 3.11 -9.83 -18.61
C SER A 88 3.64 -11.27 -18.43
N GLU A 89 3.55 -12.10 -19.48
CA GLU A 89 4.08 -13.47 -19.42
C GLU A 89 5.59 -13.51 -19.19
N ALA A 90 6.33 -12.53 -19.72
CA ALA A 90 7.75 -12.38 -19.45
C ALA A 90 8.00 -12.11 -17.95
N MET A 91 7.27 -11.19 -17.34
CA MET A 91 7.40 -10.89 -15.90
C MET A 91 6.99 -12.10 -15.04
N ARG A 92 5.89 -12.78 -15.38
CA ARG A 92 5.47 -14.01 -14.70
C ARG A 92 6.55 -15.08 -14.73
N THR A 93 7.20 -15.25 -15.88
CA THR A 93 8.32 -16.18 -16.04
C THR A 93 9.52 -15.78 -15.19
N THR A 94 9.84 -14.48 -15.12
CA THR A 94 10.91 -13.95 -14.26
C THR A 94 10.63 -14.20 -12.78
N VAL A 95 9.43 -13.87 -12.28
CA VAL A 95 9.03 -14.10 -10.89
C VAL A 95 9.05 -15.60 -10.56
N ARG A 96 8.59 -16.46 -11.48
CA ARG A 96 8.68 -17.92 -11.32
C ARG A 96 10.13 -18.41 -11.19
N ARG A 97 11.05 -17.86 -11.99
CA ARG A 97 12.48 -18.19 -11.89
C ARG A 97 13.07 -17.71 -10.56
N LEU A 98 12.71 -16.51 -10.13
CA LEU A 98 13.11 -15.96 -8.83
C LEU A 98 12.67 -16.87 -7.67
N ALA A 99 11.41 -17.33 -7.69
CA ALA A 99 10.85 -18.21 -6.67
C ALA A 99 11.51 -19.60 -6.59
N ARG A 100 12.20 -20.04 -7.65
CA ARG A 100 13.02 -21.26 -7.63
C ARG A 100 14.36 -21.06 -6.93
N CYS A 101 14.81 -19.81 -6.80
CA CYS A 101 16.08 -19.44 -6.18
C CYS A 101 15.90 -18.96 -4.74
N PHE A 102 14.81 -18.23 -4.46
CA PHE A 102 14.56 -17.61 -3.16
C PHE A 102 13.09 -17.78 -2.72
N PRO A 103 12.80 -17.89 -1.41
CA PRO A 103 11.45 -17.67 -0.91
C PRO A 103 10.95 -16.31 -1.40
N THR A 104 9.76 -16.28 -1.99
CA THR A 104 9.24 -15.09 -2.66
C THR A 104 7.79 -14.84 -2.25
N ALA A 105 7.48 -13.60 -1.87
CA ALA A 105 6.16 -13.15 -1.49
C ALA A 105 5.71 -11.96 -2.35
N ILE A 106 4.45 -11.99 -2.77
CA ILE A 106 3.77 -10.81 -3.33
C ILE A 106 3.09 -10.08 -2.17
N VAL A 107 3.36 -8.79 -2.00
CA VAL A 107 2.74 -7.93 -1.00
C VAL A 107 1.96 -6.85 -1.74
N SER A 108 0.65 -6.75 -1.53
CA SER A 108 -0.19 -5.84 -2.33
C SER A 108 -1.29 -5.20 -1.50
N GLY A 109 -1.70 -3.99 -1.90
CA GLY A 109 -2.91 -3.35 -1.39
C GLY A 109 -4.20 -4.04 -1.84
N ARG A 110 -4.16 -4.79 -2.94
CA ARG A 110 -5.31 -5.54 -3.47
C ARG A 110 -5.68 -6.71 -2.59
N CYS A 111 -6.93 -7.16 -2.63
CA CYS A 111 -7.28 -8.42 -2.01
C CYS A 111 -6.45 -9.58 -2.58
N ARG A 112 -6.18 -10.55 -1.72
CA ARG A 112 -5.30 -11.70 -2.01
C ARG A 112 -5.73 -12.46 -3.26
N ASP A 113 -7.03 -12.69 -3.41
CA ASP A 113 -7.57 -13.48 -4.54
C ASP A 113 -7.42 -12.72 -5.87
N LYS A 114 -7.57 -11.39 -5.86
CA LYS A 114 -7.39 -10.56 -7.05
C LYS A 114 -5.94 -10.53 -7.51
N VAL A 115 -5.00 -10.25 -6.62
CA VAL A 115 -3.57 -10.26 -6.99
C VAL A 115 -3.12 -11.66 -7.41
N TYR A 116 -3.62 -12.72 -6.75
CA TYR A 116 -3.38 -14.09 -7.19
C TYR A 116 -3.91 -14.34 -8.61
N SER A 117 -5.10 -13.85 -8.94
CA SER A 117 -5.69 -14.02 -10.28
C SER A 117 -4.86 -13.39 -11.39
N PHE A 118 -4.09 -12.34 -11.09
CA PHE A 118 -3.16 -11.73 -12.03
C PHE A 118 -1.80 -12.43 -12.08
N VAL A 119 -1.25 -12.84 -10.94
CA VAL A 119 0.10 -13.43 -10.83
C VAL A 119 0.12 -14.93 -11.17
N ARG A 120 -0.91 -15.69 -10.77
CA ARG A 120 -1.12 -17.12 -11.12
C ARG A 120 0.10 -18.03 -10.86
N LEU A 121 0.80 -17.79 -9.76
CA LEU A 121 1.92 -18.63 -9.30
C LEU A 121 1.57 -19.22 -7.94
N ALA A 122 1.28 -20.52 -7.88
CA ALA A 122 0.83 -21.19 -6.67
C ALA A 122 1.97 -21.44 -5.64
N GLU A 123 3.22 -21.31 -6.08
CA GLU A 123 4.43 -21.49 -5.29
C GLU A 123 4.83 -20.27 -4.44
N LEU A 124 4.16 -19.13 -4.62
CA LEU A 124 4.47 -17.88 -3.90
C LEU A 124 3.65 -17.74 -2.61
N TYR A 125 4.15 -16.90 -1.72
CA TYR A 125 3.36 -16.31 -0.64
C TYR A 125 2.60 -15.10 -1.18
N TYR A 126 1.40 -14.88 -0.67
CA TYR A 126 0.57 -13.73 -1.02
C TYR A 126 0.10 -13.03 0.24
N ALA A 127 0.42 -11.75 0.35
CA ALA A 127 -0.02 -10.84 1.39
C ALA A 127 -0.90 -9.76 0.73
N GLY A 128 -2.21 -9.98 0.73
CA GLY A 128 -3.20 -9.05 0.19
C GLY A 128 -3.70 -8.06 1.24
N SER A 129 -4.44 -7.06 0.79
CA SER A 129 -5.09 -6.04 1.62
C SER A 129 -4.08 -5.32 2.52
N HIS A 130 -2.96 -4.88 1.94
CA HIS A 130 -1.82 -4.30 2.67
C HIS A 130 -1.21 -5.24 3.71
N GLY A 131 -1.27 -6.54 3.41
CA GLY A 131 -0.75 -7.61 4.25
C GLY A 131 -1.68 -8.06 5.37
N MET A 132 -2.95 -7.62 5.41
CA MET A 132 -3.93 -8.11 6.38
C MET A 132 -4.48 -9.50 6.03
N ASP A 133 -4.27 -10.02 4.81
CA ASP A 133 -4.65 -11.37 4.42
C ASP A 133 -3.44 -12.10 3.80
N ILE A 134 -2.80 -12.98 4.57
CA ILE A 134 -1.59 -13.69 4.16
C ILE A 134 -1.88 -15.17 3.95
N LYS A 135 -1.37 -15.72 2.85
CA LYS A 135 -1.38 -17.17 2.57
C LYS A 135 -0.08 -17.61 1.93
N GLY A 136 0.46 -18.72 2.40
CA GLY A 136 1.57 -19.43 1.78
C GLY A 136 1.13 -20.42 0.69
N PRO A 137 2.10 -21.01 -0.01
CA PRO A 137 1.83 -22.04 -1.02
C PRO A 137 1.18 -23.28 -0.38
N SER A 138 0.25 -23.92 -1.10
CA SER A 138 -0.50 -25.09 -0.58
C SER A 138 0.34 -26.37 -0.51
N LYS A 139 1.40 -26.47 -1.32
CA LYS A 139 2.44 -27.48 -1.17
C LYS A 139 3.60 -26.78 -0.48
N GLY A 140 4.14 -27.39 0.58
CA GLY A 140 5.23 -26.81 1.36
C GLY A 140 6.36 -26.29 0.46
N SER A 141 6.95 -25.16 0.84
CA SER A 141 8.11 -24.62 0.14
C SER A 141 9.36 -25.44 0.50
N LYS A 142 10.26 -25.70 -0.47
CA LYS A 142 11.58 -26.31 -0.16
C LYS A 142 12.42 -25.46 0.80
N TYR A 143 12.03 -24.19 0.98
CA TYR A 143 12.67 -23.25 1.89
C TYR A 143 11.97 -23.14 3.25
N MET A 144 10.86 -23.84 3.45
CA MET A 144 10.12 -23.79 4.71
C MET A 144 10.87 -24.61 5.76
N LYS A 145 11.35 -23.95 6.82
CA LYS A 145 11.90 -24.65 7.99
C LYS A 145 10.81 -25.25 8.88
N SER A 146 9.59 -24.72 8.78
CA SER A 146 8.38 -25.21 9.45
C SER A 146 7.48 -25.96 8.45
N THR A 147 6.73 -26.96 8.89
CA THR A 147 5.74 -27.70 8.07
C THR A 147 4.33 -27.10 8.12
N GLN A 148 4.14 -26.02 8.88
CA GLN A 148 2.81 -25.45 9.11
C GLN A 148 2.33 -24.59 7.93
N ALA A 149 1.08 -24.80 7.51
CA ALA A 149 0.47 -23.96 6.49
C ALA A 149 0.41 -22.50 6.97
N VAL A 150 1.00 -21.60 6.18
CA VAL A 150 0.98 -20.16 6.49
C VAL A 150 -0.36 -19.58 6.08
N HIS A 151 -1.16 -19.15 7.06
CA HIS A 151 -2.40 -18.41 6.85
C HIS A 151 -2.59 -17.42 8.00
N PHE A 152 -2.89 -16.16 7.68
CA PHE A 152 -3.07 -15.12 8.68
C PHE A 152 -4.04 -14.03 8.22
N GLN A 153 -4.92 -13.59 9.12
CA GLN A 153 -5.89 -12.54 8.87
C GLN A 153 -5.96 -11.56 10.04
N ALA A 154 -5.30 -10.41 9.88
CA ALA A 154 -5.02 -9.46 10.97
C ALA A 154 -6.25 -8.70 11.49
N ALA A 155 -7.33 -8.67 10.71
CA ALA A 155 -8.46 -7.76 10.91
C ALA A 155 -9.82 -8.46 10.66
N SER A 156 -9.92 -9.75 10.96
CA SER A 156 -11.10 -10.59 10.68
C SER A 156 -12.38 -10.02 11.28
N GLU A 157 -12.28 -9.41 12.46
CA GLU A 157 -13.38 -8.75 13.16
C GLU A 157 -13.95 -7.52 12.44
N PHE A 158 -13.20 -6.92 11.51
CA PHE A 158 -13.63 -5.74 10.74
C PHE A 158 -14.40 -6.09 9.45
N LEU A 159 -14.44 -7.38 9.05
CA LEU A 159 -15.07 -7.78 7.77
C LEU A 159 -16.52 -7.29 7.62
N PRO A 160 -17.41 -7.40 8.63
CA PRO A 160 -18.77 -6.89 8.51
C PRO A 160 -18.80 -5.37 8.30
N MET A 161 -17.99 -4.62 9.06
CA MET A 161 -17.89 -3.16 8.95
C MET A 161 -17.35 -2.73 7.58
N ILE A 162 -16.35 -3.43 7.04
CA ILE A 162 -15.80 -3.14 5.72
C ILE A 162 -16.86 -3.35 4.62
N ASP A 163 -17.69 -4.40 4.73
CA ASP A 163 -18.78 -4.63 3.78
C ASP A 163 -19.88 -3.56 3.87
N GLU A 164 -20.24 -3.11 5.07
CA GLU A 164 -21.16 -1.98 5.28
C GLU A 164 -20.63 -0.69 4.65
N VAL A 165 -19.37 -0.36 4.93
CA VAL A 165 -18.71 0.84 4.37
C VAL A 165 -18.57 0.75 2.86
N TYR A 166 -18.27 -0.43 2.31
CA TYR A 166 -18.24 -0.64 0.87
C TYR A 166 -19.58 -0.30 0.21
N LYS A 167 -20.70 -0.78 0.78
CA LYS A 167 -22.06 -0.47 0.30
C LYS A 167 -22.38 1.02 0.41
N ALA A 168 -22.05 1.65 1.55
CA ALA A 168 -22.25 3.09 1.74
C ALA A 168 -21.45 3.91 0.71
N LEU A 169 -20.19 3.53 0.46
CA LEU A 169 -19.32 4.18 -0.52
C LEU A 169 -19.85 4.02 -1.95
N LEU A 170 -20.39 2.85 -2.32
CA LEU A 170 -21.04 2.66 -3.62
C LEU A 170 -22.18 3.66 -3.83
N GLU A 171 -23.04 3.86 -2.82
CA GLU A 171 -24.18 4.78 -2.95
C GLU A 171 -23.74 6.24 -3.03
N VAL A 172 -22.85 6.71 -2.15
CA VAL A 172 -22.44 8.13 -2.15
C VAL A 172 -21.62 8.52 -3.39
N THR A 173 -20.86 7.59 -3.95
CA THR A 173 -20.02 7.85 -5.13
C THR A 173 -20.74 7.66 -6.47
N LYS A 174 -21.95 7.10 -6.47
CA LYS A 174 -22.76 6.85 -7.68
C LYS A 174 -23.01 8.08 -8.55
N SER A 175 -23.07 9.26 -7.93
CA SER A 175 -23.28 10.55 -8.61
C SER A 175 -21.99 11.20 -9.14
N THR A 176 -20.84 10.56 -8.96
CA THR A 176 -19.52 11.07 -9.38
C THR A 176 -18.99 10.24 -10.56
N PRO A 177 -19.20 10.70 -11.82
CA PRO A 177 -18.70 10.00 -12.99
C PRO A 177 -17.19 9.74 -12.92
N GLY A 178 -16.80 8.50 -13.25
CA GLY A 178 -15.41 8.06 -13.23
C GLY A 178 -14.90 7.56 -11.87
N ALA A 179 -15.64 7.75 -10.78
CA ALA A 179 -15.31 7.17 -9.49
C ALA A 179 -15.59 5.66 -9.51
N ARG A 180 -14.71 4.88 -8.90
CA ARG A 180 -14.89 3.43 -8.76
C ARG A 180 -14.58 2.98 -7.35
N VAL A 181 -15.48 2.18 -6.77
CA VAL A 181 -15.30 1.61 -5.44
C VAL A 181 -14.93 0.13 -5.57
N GLU A 182 -13.84 -0.27 -4.94
CA GLU A 182 -13.31 -1.63 -4.95
C GLU A 182 -13.28 -2.19 -3.52
N ASN A 183 -13.87 -3.38 -3.34
CA ASN A 183 -13.77 -4.13 -2.09
C ASN A 183 -12.50 -4.99 -2.13
N ASN A 184 -11.54 -4.64 -1.28
CA ASN A 184 -10.27 -5.33 -1.14
C ASN A 184 -10.25 -6.23 0.11
N LYS A 185 -11.41 -6.75 0.54
CA LYS A 185 -11.66 -7.64 1.68
C LYS A 185 -11.46 -7.01 3.06
N PHE A 186 -10.25 -6.55 3.37
CA PHE A 186 -9.95 -5.84 4.62
C PHE A 186 -9.77 -4.33 4.44
N CYS A 187 -9.96 -3.83 3.22
CA CYS A 187 -9.95 -2.41 2.91
C CYS A 187 -10.94 -2.13 1.77
N VAL A 188 -11.34 -0.86 1.65
CA VAL A 188 -12.13 -0.37 0.52
C VAL A 188 -11.32 0.72 -0.18
N SER A 189 -11.29 0.68 -1.51
CA SER A 189 -10.58 1.67 -2.32
C SER A 189 -11.57 2.46 -3.16
N VAL A 190 -11.50 3.79 -3.10
CA VAL A 190 -12.24 4.69 -3.99
C VAL A 190 -11.25 5.29 -4.96
N HIS A 191 -11.25 4.78 -6.19
CA HIS A 191 -10.42 5.25 -7.29
C HIS A 191 -11.03 6.49 -7.90
N PHE A 192 -10.22 7.53 -8.06
CA PHE A 192 -10.66 8.81 -8.62
C PHE A 192 -9.85 9.24 -9.85
N ARG A 193 -9.09 8.30 -10.42
CA ARG A 193 -8.22 8.54 -11.57
C ARG A 193 -8.95 9.04 -12.82
N CYS A 194 -10.16 8.52 -13.04
CA CYS A 194 -11.02 8.89 -14.16
C CYS A 194 -12.06 9.97 -13.78
N VAL A 195 -11.95 10.56 -12.58
CA VAL A 195 -12.83 11.63 -12.11
C VAL A 195 -12.25 12.97 -12.54
N ASP A 196 -13.11 13.87 -13.01
CA ASP A 196 -12.74 15.28 -13.29
C ASP A 196 -12.10 15.91 -12.04
N GLU A 197 -10.92 16.52 -12.20
CA GLU A 197 -10.15 17.10 -11.08
C GLU A 197 -10.98 18.08 -10.24
N ARG A 198 -11.92 18.80 -10.85
CA ARG A 198 -12.82 19.75 -10.16
C ARG A 198 -13.72 19.06 -9.13
N LYS A 199 -13.96 17.76 -9.28
CA LYS A 199 -14.80 16.95 -8.38
C LYS A 199 -14.01 16.17 -7.33
N TRP A 200 -12.67 16.20 -7.34
CA TRP A 200 -11.86 15.41 -6.39
C TRP A 200 -12.14 15.80 -4.93
N ILE A 201 -12.30 17.10 -4.66
CA ILE A 201 -12.59 17.61 -3.32
C ILE A 201 -13.95 17.11 -2.84
N ASP A 202 -14.97 17.23 -3.69
CA ASP A 202 -16.33 16.83 -3.34
C ASP A 202 -16.41 15.33 -3.10
N LEU A 203 -15.73 14.53 -3.93
CA LEU A 203 -15.61 13.10 -3.72
C LEU A 203 -14.89 12.77 -2.41
N ALA A 204 -13.79 13.45 -2.09
CA ALA A 204 -13.07 13.25 -0.84
C ALA A 204 -13.92 13.59 0.39
N LYS A 205 -14.73 14.66 0.31
CA LYS A 205 -15.69 15.02 1.36
C LYS A 205 -16.80 13.98 1.51
N GLN A 206 -17.36 13.49 0.41
CA GLN A 206 -18.36 12.41 0.42
C GLN A 206 -17.81 11.16 1.11
N VAL A 207 -16.59 10.73 0.74
CA VAL A 207 -15.90 9.59 1.36
C VAL A 207 -15.62 9.85 2.85
N GLY A 208 -15.13 11.05 3.19
CA GLY A 208 -14.85 11.44 4.57
C GLY A 208 -16.10 11.42 5.46
N SER A 209 -17.23 11.92 4.97
CA SER A 209 -18.50 11.95 5.70
C SER A 209 -19.03 10.54 6.00
N VAL A 210 -18.83 9.57 5.10
CA VAL A 210 -19.15 8.17 5.41
C VAL A 210 -18.38 7.69 6.63
N LEU A 211 -17.08 8.03 6.73
CA LEU A 211 -16.20 7.57 7.81
C LEU A 211 -16.43 8.25 9.16
N GLU A 212 -17.18 9.35 9.24
CA GLU A 212 -17.55 9.97 10.51
C GLU A 212 -18.30 9.00 11.45
N ASN A 213 -19.02 8.03 10.87
CA ASN A 213 -19.73 7.00 11.61
C ASN A 213 -18.87 5.77 11.96
N TYR A 214 -17.61 5.71 11.50
CA TYR A 214 -16.73 4.55 11.64
C TYR A 214 -15.35 4.95 12.21
N PRO A 215 -15.27 5.32 13.51
CA PRO A 215 -14.04 5.82 14.13
C PRO A 215 -12.89 4.80 14.16
N ASN A 216 -13.19 3.51 14.00
CA ASN A 216 -12.20 2.44 13.95
C ASN A 216 -11.61 2.23 12.55
N LEU A 217 -11.97 3.07 11.58
CA LEU A 217 -11.40 3.11 10.25
C LEU A 217 -10.60 4.40 10.04
N ARG A 218 -9.64 4.35 9.13
CA ARG A 218 -8.85 5.51 8.70
C ARG A 218 -8.88 5.63 7.19
N LEU A 219 -8.84 6.88 6.73
CA LEU A 219 -8.66 7.25 5.34
C LEU A 219 -7.17 7.50 5.06
N THR A 220 -6.60 6.76 4.12
CA THR A 220 -5.26 7.00 3.58
C THR A 220 -5.35 7.32 2.10
N GLN A 221 -4.30 7.92 1.54
CA GLN A 221 -4.24 8.30 0.13
C GLN A 221 -3.09 7.56 -0.56
N GLY A 222 -3.37 7.05 -1.75
CA GLY A 222 -2.38 6.49 -2.68
C GLY A 222 -2.46 7.19 -4.04
N ARG A 223 -1.86 6.58 -5.06
CA ARG A 223 -1.79 7.12 -6.43
C ARG A 223 -3.15 7.18 -7.13
N LYS A 224 -3.84 8.31 -6.97
CA LYS A 224 -5.21 8.58 -7.46
C LYS A 224 -6.26 7.61 -6.88
N VAL A 225 -6.07 7.22 -5.62
CA VAL A 225 -6.97 6.34 -4.86
C VAL A 225 -7.07 6.80 -3.40
N LEU A 226 -8.28 6.76 -2.87
CA LEU A 226 -8.57 6.91 -1.44
C LEU A 226 -8.76 5.51 -0.85
N GLU A 227 -8.08 5.19 0.24
CA GLU A 227 -8.12 3.86 0.83
C GLU A 227 -8.62 3.92 2.26
N ILE A 228 -9.63 3.11 2.53
CA ILE A 228 -10.29 2.98 3.83
C ILE A 228 -9.81 1.68 4.45
N ARG A 229 -9.22 1.76 5.64
CA ARG A 229 -8.62 0.60 6.31
C ARG A 229 -8.92 0.61 7.81
N PRO A 230 -8.95 -0.56 8.47
CA PRO A 230 -8.99 -0.64 9.93
C PRO A 230 -7.84 0.12 10.59
N THR A 231 -8.13 0.78 11.71
CA THR A 231 -7.15 1.45 12.57
C THR A 231 -6.51 0.43 13.50
N ILE A 232 -5.71 -0.47 12.92
CA ILE A 232 -4.92 -1.46 13.64
C ILE A 232 -3.42 -1.17 13.47
N LYS A 233 -2.60 -1.68 14.40
CA LYS A 233 -1.13 -1.59 14.31
C LYS A 233 -0.59 -2.63 13.32
N TRP A 234 -0.96 -2.49 12.06
CA TRP A 234 -0.57 -3.36 10.96
C TRP A 234 -0.27 -2.56 9.69
N ASP A 235 0.79 -2.97 8.99
CA ASP A 235 1.28 -2.38 7.75
C ASP A 235 2.06 -3.44 6.93
N LYS A 236 2.57 -3.08 5.75
CA LYS A 236 3.36 -3.99 4.91
C LYS A 236 4.65 -4.45 5.60
N GLY A 237 5.24 -3.62 6.47
CA GLY A 237 6.41 -4.00 7.26
C GLY A 237 6.10 -5.11 8.26
N LYS A 238 4.96 -5.02 8.96
CA LYS A 238 4.46 -6.09 9.84
C LYS A 238 4.16 -7.38 9.09
N ALA A 239 3.64 -7.28 7.86
CA ALA A 239 3.45 -8.44 7.00
C ALA A 239 4.79 -9.11 6.61
N LEU A 240 5.83 -8.32 6.34
CA LEU A 240 7.18 -8.81 6.10
C LEU A 240 7.75 -9.54 7.32
N GLU A 241 7.66 -8.93 8.50
CA GLU A 241 8.10 -9.55 9.76
C GLU A 241 7.39 -10.89 9.99
N PHE A 242 6.06 -10.94 9.83
CA PHE A 242 5.27 -12.16 9.95
C PHE A 242 5.70 -13.24 8.95
N LEU A 243 5.98 -12.87 7.70
CA LEU A 243 6.43 -13.81 6.67
C LEU A 243 7.83 -14.34 6.96
N LEU A 244 8.75 -13.49 7.42
CA LEU A 244 10.09 -13.92 7.85
C LEU A 244 10.01 -14.88 9.04
N GLU A 245 9.17 -14.58 10.04
CA GLU A 245 8.91 -15.47 11.17
C GLU A 245 8.34 -16.81 10.71
N SER A 246 7.31 -16.78 9.85
CA SER A 246 6.67 -17.98 9.30
C SER A 246 7.62 -18.88 8.50
N LEU A 247 8.64 -18.29 7.87
CA LEU A 247 9.70 -19.01 7.16
C LEU A 247 10.79 -19.58 8.09
N GLY A 248 10.74 -19.29 9.39
CA GLY A 248 11.76 -19.69 10.36
C GLY A 248 13.01 -18.81 10.33
N TYR A 249 12.85 -17.55 9.94
CA TYR A 249 13.88 -16.52 9.97
C TYR A 249 13.63 -15.46 11.05
N ALA A 250 12.74 -15.75 12.01
CA ALA A 250 12.57 -14.91 13.20
C ALA A 250 13.91 -14.75 13.91
N ASN A 251 14.34 -13.49 14.12
CA ASN A 251 15.59 -13.14 14.82
C ASN A 251 16.87 -13.71 14.17
N CYS A 252 16.82 -14.14 12.91
CA CYS A 252 17.99 -14.58 12.16
C CYS A 252 18.82 -13.37 11.70
N THR A 253 20.13 -13.38 11.95
CA THR A 253 21.08 -12.37 11.45
C THR A 253 21.65 -12.75 10.08
N ASP A 254 21.46 -13.99 9.66
CA ASP A 254 21.89 -14.58 8.39
C ASP A 254 20.81 -14.51 7.30
N VAL A 255 19.78 -13.66 7.45
CA VAL A 255 18.75 -13.41 6.44
C VAL A 255 18.93 -12.02 5.79
N PHE A 256 18.66 -11.92 4.50
CA PHE A 256 18.73 -10.67 3.75
C PHE A 256 17.41 -10.46 2.96
N PRO A 257 16.40 -9.80 3.56
CA PRO A 257 15.17 -9.51 2.85
C PRO A 257 15.39 -8.40 1.82
N ILE A 258 14.87 -8.62 0.62
CA ILE A 258 14.85 -7.63 -0.45
C ILE A 258 13.40 -7.30 -0.75
N TYR A 259 13.03 -6.03 -0.58
CA TYR A 259 11.72 -5.52 -0.96
C TYR A 259 11.85 -4.66 -2.23
N ILE A 260 10.98 -4.89 -3.21
CA ILE A 260 10.88 -4.07 -4.42
C ILE A 260 9.46 -3.50 -4.49
N GLY A 261 9.34 -2.18 -4.53
CA GLY A 261 8.07 -1.45 -4.57
C GLY A 261 8.24 -0.03 -5.09
N ASP A 262 7.13 0.63 -5.45
CA ASP A 262 7.13 1.99 -6.02
C ASP A 262 6.25 3.00 -5.27
N ASP A 263 5.43 2.58 -4.31
CA ASP A 263 4.47 3.46 -3.64
C ASP A 263 4.89 3.82 -2.21
N ARG A 264 4.31 4.89 -1.67
CA ARG A 264 4.57 5.36 -0.30
C ARG A 264 4.27 4.32 0.76
N THR A 265 3.30 3.43 0.50
CA THR A 265 2.97 2.32 1.42
C THR A 265 4.10 1.29 1.55
N ASP A 266 5.04 1.27 0.61
CA ASP A 266 6.23 0.43 0.65
C ASP A 266 7.31 0.97 1.59
N GLU A 267 7.24 2.25 1.98
CA GLU A 267 8.16 2.84 2.97
C GLU A 267 8.11 2.10 4.31
N ASP A 268 6.97 1.55 4.68
CA ASP A 268 6.84 0.76 5.91
C ASP A 268 7.58 -0.58 5.79
N ALA A 269 7.64 -1.16 4.58
CA ALA A 269 8.48 -2.33 4.31
C ALA A 269 9.97 -1.98 4.28
N PHE A 270 10.35 -0.82 3.72
CA PHE A 270 11.74 -0.36 3.71
C PHE A 270 12.30 -0.06 5.11
N LYS A 271 11.44 0.31 6.07
CA LYS A 271 11.81 0.55 7.46
C LYS A 271 12.09 -0.74 8.25
N VAL A 272 11.74 -1.91 7.72
CA VAL A 272 12.04 -3.20 8.37
C VAL A 272 13.55 -3.40 8.34
N GLN A 273 14.21 -2.94 9.40
CA GLN A 273 15.63 -3.17 9.62
C GLN A 273 15.80 -4.60 10.09
N VAL A 274 16.27 -5.47 9.21
CA VAL A 274 17.04 -6.63 9.70
C VAL A 274 18.33 -6.05 10.26
N GLN A 275 18.61 -6.27 11.54
CA GLN A 275 19.86 -5.87 12.18
C GLN A 275 21.02 -6.56 11.47
N VAL A 276 21.52 -5.94 10.40
CA VAL A 276 22.81 -6.26 9.82
C VAL A 276 23.82 -5.57 10.73
N GLN A 277 24.42 -6.32 11.66
CA GLN A 277 25.69 -5.89 12.26
C GLN A 277 26.73 -5.86 11.13
N GLY A 278 26.86 -4.68 10.54
CA GLY A 278 27.60 -4.38 9.32
C GLY A 278 26.97 -3.12 8.72
N GLN A 279 27.46 -1.96 9.13
CA GLN A 279 26.97 -0.65 8.68
C GLN A 279 26.85 -0.58 7.16
N LEU A 280 25.62 -0.45 6.67
CA LEU A 280 25.24 0.33 5.49
C LEU A 280 23.83 0.88 5.78
N GLY A 281 23.79 1.87 6.67
CA GLY A 281 22.63 2.72 6.80
C GLY A 281 22.61 3.69 5.62
N THR A 282 21.66 3.51 4.71
CA THR A 282 21.14 4.63 3.92
C THR A 282 19.63 4.74 4.13
N GLY A 283 19.23 4.85 5.40
CA GLY A 283 18.04 5.61 5.74
C GLY A 283 18.36 7.08 5.55
N SER A 284 18.25 7.58 4.32
CA SER A 284 18.31 9.02 4.10
C SER A 284 16.94 9.59 4.46
N LYS A 285 16.90 10.37 5.55
CA LYS A 285 15.78 11.26 5.88
C LYS A 285 15.51 12.13 4.66
N ALA A 286 14.38 11.94 3.99
CA ALA A 286 13.82 12.94 3.11
C ALA A 286 12.78 13.73 3.92
N ARG A 287 13.15 14.95 4.33
CA ARG A 287 12.18 16.04 4.44
C ARG A 287 12.03 16.64 3.05
#